data_AF-A0A1Y5DZN2-F1
#
_entry.id   AF-A0A1Y5DZN2-F1
#
_cell.length_a   1.000
_cell.length_b   1.000
_cell.length_c   1.000
_cell.angle_alpha   90.00
_cell.angle_beta   90.00
_cell.angle_gamma   90.00
#
_symmetry.space_group_name_H-M   'P 1'
#
loop_
_entity.id
_entity.type
_entity.pdbx_description
1 polymer ?
#
loop_
_entity_poly.entity_id
_entity_poly.type
_entity_poly.pdbx_seq_one_letter_code
_entity_poly.pdbx_strand_id
1 'polypeptide(L)'
;MDNTLQTGLQESLRIQLTELNNRSRWYSSQLWQIPFAFISLVGLLIGNIATKFPDLLHFTFLTVGLFGILVLIHMNGIMNGERRAVENLKKIEAALQIPQTVEYKPTYVRPLYLLVWLSTVTSIITGAYSIYY
;
A
#
# COMPACT_ATOMS: atom_id res chain seq x y z
N MET A 1 -21.76 -36.70 18.99
CA MET A 1 -20.53 -35.92 18.71
C MET A 1 -20.11 -35.33 20.04
N ASP A 2 -18.90 -35.60 20.51
CA ASP A 2 -18.46 -35.27 21.87
C ASP A 2 -18.23 -33.75 22.02
N ASN A 3 -18.82 -33.11 23.04
CA ASN A 3 -18.74 -31.66 23.27
C ASN A 3 -17.29 -31.17 23.46
N THR A 4 -16.39 -32.07 23.88
CA THR A 4 -14.95 -31.83 24.02
C THR A 4 -14.24 -31.61 22.67
N LEU A 5 -14.66 -32.32 21.62
CA LEU A 5 -14.10 -32.16 20.27
C LEU A 5 -14.53 -30.85 19.63
N GLN A 6 -15.78 -30.43 19.86
CA GLN A 6 -16.31 -29.19 19.30
C GLN A 6 -15.67 -27.95 19.92
N THR A 7 -15.41 -27.97 21.23
CA THR A 7 -14.72 -26.90 21.95
C THR A 7 -13.25 -26.79 21.56
N GLY A 8 -12.53 -27.91 21.41
CA GLY A 8 -11.15 -27.91 20.93
C GLY A 8 -10.98 -27.36 19.51
N LEU A 9 -11.91 -27.67 18.61
CA LEU A 9 -11.89 -27.14 17.25
C LEU A 9 -12.12 -25.62 17.20
N GLN A 10 -13.09 -25.12 17.99
CA GLN A 10 -13.37 -23.69 18.07
C GLN A 10 -12.17 -22.88 18.59
N GLU A 11 -11.48 -23.39 19.62
CA GLU A 11 -10.30 -22.71 20.15
C GLU A 11 -9.14 -22.72 19.16
N SER A 12 -8.91 -23.83 18.45
CA SER A 12 -7.89 -23.90 17.39
C SER A 12 -8.16 -22.90 16.25
N LEU A 13 -9.40 -22.80 15.80
CA LEU A 13 -9.80 -21.82 14.77
C LEU A 13 -9.60 -20.38 15.24
N ARG A 14 -9.94 -20.08 16.50
CA ARG A 14 -9.72 -18.77 17.10
C ARG A 14 -8.24 -18.38 17.11
N ILE A 15 -7.37 -19.30 17.50
CA ILE A 15 -5.91 -19.07 17.51
C ILE A 15 -5.41 -18.81 16.08
N GLN A 16 -5.82 -19.64 15.11
CA GLN A 16 -5.43 -19.49 13.71
C GLN A 16 -5.88 -18.15 13.11
N LEU A 17 -7.12 -17.73 13.39
CA LEU A 17 -7.65 -16.44 12.91
C LEU A 17 -6.92 -15.26 13.56
N THR A 18 -6.58 -15.37 14.85
CA THR A 18 -5.80 -14.35 15.56
C THR A 18 -4.42 -14.19 14.92
N GLU A 19 -3.74 -15.30 14.64
CA GLU A 19 -2.43 -15.30 14.00
C GLU A 19 -2.50 -14.75 12.56
N LEU A 20 -3.53 -15.14 11.79
CA LEU A 20 -3.75 -14.61 10.45
C LEU A 20 -3.98 -13.08 10.46
N ASN A 21 -4.78 -12.60 11.41
CA ASN A 21 -5.01 -11.16 11.61
C ASN A 21 -3.72 -10.43 11.98
N ASN A 22 -2.92 -10.99 12.89
CA ASN A 22 -1.62 -10.42 13.28
C ASN A 22 -0.66 -10.31 12.08
N ARG A 23 -0.57 -11.37 11.26
CA ARG A 23 0.25 -11.36 10.03
C ARG A 23 -0.26 -10.32 9.03
N SER A 24 -1.57 -10.24 8.82
CA SER A 24 -2.17 -9.23 7.95
C SER A 24 -1.80 -7.81 8.40
N ARG A 25 -1.91 -7.52 9.70
CA ARG A 25 -1.53 -6.22 10.27
C ARG A 25 -0.05 -5.93 10.12
N TRP A 26 0.80 -6.94 10.29
CA TRP A 26 2.24 -6.80 10.09
C TRP A 26 2.58 -6.44 8.64
N TYR A 27 1.99 -7.11 7.66
CA TYR A 27 2.18 -6.75 6.25
C TYR A 27 1.66 -5.34 5.94
N SER A 28 0.46 -4.97 6.42
CA SER A 28 -0.07 -3.61 6.26
C SER A 28 0.84 -2.55 6.90
N SER A 29 1.51 -2.89 8.01
CA SER A 29 2.45 -1.99 8.69
C SER A 29 3.73 -1.70 7.88
N GLN A 30 3.98 -2.42 6.79
CA GLN A 30 5.13 -2.20 5.91
C GLN A 30 4.80 -1.38 4.66
N LEU A 31 3.52 -1.04 4.44
CA LEU A 31 3.09 -0.29 3.25
C LEU A 31 3.70 1.11 3.13
N TRP A 32 4.19 1.67 4.23
CA TRP A 32 4.94 2.92 4.21
C TRP A 32 6.26 2.80 3.44
N GLN A 33 6.83 1.62 3.23
CA GLN A 33 8.10 1.48 2.51
C GLN A 33 7.98 1.88 1.03
N ILE A 34 6.84 1.61 0.40
CA ILE A 34 6.57 1.89 -1.03
C ILE A 34 6.79 3.38 -1.37
N PRO A 35 6.13 4.34 -0.71
CA PRO A 35 6.29 5.77 -1.03
C PRO A 35 7.71 6.28 -0.80
N PHE A 36 8.39 5.85 0.27
CA PHE A 36 9.78 6.29 0.52
C PHE A 36 10.77 5.67 -0.45
N ALA A 37 10.59 4.41 -0.83
CA ALA A 37 11.39 3.77 -1.88
C ALA A 37 11.21 4.51 -3.22
N PHE A 38 9.97 4.86 -3.57
CA PHE A 38 9.68 5.65 -4.76
C PHE A 38 10.37 7.02 -4.71
N ILE A 39 10.19 7.81 -3.64
CA ILE A 39 10.81 9.14 -3.52
C ILE A 39 12.34 9.06 -3.56
N SER A 40 12.93 8.07 -2.88
CA SER A 40 14.37 7.89 -2.87
C SER A 40 14.91 7.60 -4.26
N LEU A 41 14.23 6.71 -5.01
CA LEU A 41 14.57 6.41 -6.39
C LEU A 41 14.44 7.64 -7.29
N VAL A 42 13.37 8.43 -7.12
CA VAL A 42 13.16 9.68 -7.86
C VAL A 42 14.30 10.67 -7.60
N GLY A 43 14.65 10.91 -6.33
CA GLY A 43 15.75 11.79 -5.98
C GLY A 43 17.09 11.33 -6.55
N LEU A 44 17.37 10.02 -6.50
CA LEU A 44 18.57 9.43 -7.10
C LEU A 44 18.60 9.61 -8.62
N LEU A 45 17.51 9.31 -9.32
CA LEU A 45 17.44 9.44 -10.78
C LEU A 45 17.62 10.89 -11.21
N ILE A 46 16.87 11.81 -10.61
CA ILE A 46 16.96 13.24 -10.93
C ILE A 46 18.37 13.77 -10.64
N GLY A 47 18.94 13.48 -9.47
CA GLY A 47 20.28 13.96 -9.11
C GLY A 47 21.39 13.45 -10.04
N ASN A 48 21.31 12.20 -10.48
CA ASN A 48 22.28 11.62 -11.41
C ASN A 48 22.12 12.15 -12.84
N ILE A 49 20.89 12.31 -13.32
CA ILE A 49 20.65 12.79 -14.69
C ILE A 49 20.88 14.29 -14.80
N ALA A 50 20.45 15.09 -13.82
CA ALA A 50 20.63 16.54 -13.85
C ALA A 50 22.11 16.95 -13.96
N THR A 51 23.02 16.14 -13.40
CA THR A 51 24.46 16.42 -13.44
C THR A 51 25.15 15.89 -14.69
N LYS A 52 24.76 14.72 -15.20
CA LYS A 52 25.44 14.06 -16.33
C LYS A 52 24.82 14.35 -17.69
N PHE A 53 23.50 14.47 -17.76
CA PHE A 53 22.72 14.57 -18.98
C PHE A 53 21.54 15.54 -18.79
N PRO A 54 21.81 16.85 -18.63
CA PRO A 54 20.76 17.84 -18.36
C PRO A 54 19.67 17.87 -19.45
N ASP A 55 20.04 17.62 -20.70
CA ASP A 55 19.09 17.55 -21.82
C ASP A 55 18.10 16.39 -21.71
N LEU A 56 18.37 15.36 -20.88
CA LEU A 56 17.46 14.23 -20.66
C LEU A 56 16.58 14.41 -19.41
N LEU A 57 16.71 15.53 -18.71
CA LEU A 57 16.04 15.76 -17.44
C LEU A 57 14.52 15.81 -17.60
N HIS A 58 14.01 16.40 -18.68
CA HIS A 58 12.58 16.49 -18.96
C HIS A 58 11.95 15.10 -19.21
N PHE A 59 12.62 14.24 -19.97
CA PHE A 59 12.18 12.84 -20.18
C PHE A 59 12.25 12.03 -18.88
N THR A 60 13.22 12.33 -18.02
CA THR A 60 13.35 11.69 -16.70
C THR A 60 12.15 12.03 -15.81
N PHE A 61 11.76 13.30 -15.75
CA PHE A 61 10.56 13.74 -15.02
C PHE A 61 9.28 13.06 -15.53
N LEU A 62 9.11 12.97 -16.85
CA LEU A 62 7.94 12.27 -17.43
C LEU A 62 7.95 10.78 -17.10
N THR A 63 9.11 10.11 -17.19
CA THR A 63 9.24 8.68 -16.87
C THR A 63 8.96 8.41 -15.40
N VAL A 64 9.48 9.26 -14.50
CA VAL A 64 9.16 9.23 -13.07
C VAL A 64 7.65 9.42 -12.85
N GLY A 65 7.03 10.37 -13.55
CA GLY A 65 5.59 10.59 -13.51
C GLY A 65 4.79 9.35 -13.91
N LEU A 66 5.13 8.72 -15.03
CA LEU A 66 4.48 7.49 -15.48
C LEU A 66 4.68 6.34 -14.48
N PHE A 67 5.88 6.19 -13.93
CA PHE A 67 6.14 5.19 -12.89
C PHE A 67 5.34 5.48 -11.60
N GLY A 68 5.21 6.76 -11.23
CA GLY A 68 4.37 7.19 -10.11
C GLY A 68 2.91 6.77 -10.26
N ILE A 69 2.35 6.82 -11.48
CA ILE A 69 1.00 6.31 -11.77
C ILE A 69 0.91 4.81 -11.46
N LEU A 70 1.92 4.02 -11.87
CA LEU A 70 1.97 2.58 -11.57
C LEU A 70 2.03 2.31 -10.06
N VAL A 71 2.82 3.10 -9.33
CA VAL A 71 2.90 3.02 -7.87
C VAL A 71 1.53 3.31 -7.24
N LEU A 72 0.82 4.35 -7.70
CA LEU A 72 -0.53 4.67 -7.22
C LEU A 72 -1.55 3.56 -7.51
N ILE A 73 -1.51 2.97 -8.71
CA ILE A 73 -2.35 1.82 -9.06
C ILE A 73 -2.07 0.65 -8.13
N HIS A 74 -0.79 0.36 -7.87
CA HIS A 74 -0.38 -0.70 -6.96
C HIS A 74 -0.86 -0.45 -5.53
N MET A 75 -0.67 0.76 -5.00
CA MET A 75 -1.17 1.15 -3.67
C MET A 75 -2.70 1.02 -3.57
N ASN A 76 -3.43 1.42 -4.62
CA ASN A 76 -4.89 1.22 -4.68
C ASN A 76 -5.28 -0.26 -4.67
N GLY A 77 -4.54 -1.11 -5.39
CA GLY A 77 -4.72 -2.55 -5.38
C GLY A 77 -4.58 -3.15 -3.98
N ILE A 78 -3.54 -2.71 -3.25
CA ILE A 78 -3.29 -3.13 -1.87
C ILE A 78 -4.42 -2.67 -0.94
N MET A 79 -4.80 -1.38 -0.96
CA MET A 79 -5.88 -0.86 -0.11
C MET A 79 -7.21 -1.60 -0.35
N ASN A 80 -7.52 -1.89 -1.61
CA ASN A 80 -8.70 -2.66 -1.96
C ASN A 80 -8.60 -4.12 -1.48
N GLY A 81 -7.42 -4.72 -1.56
CA GLY A 81 -7.13 -6.06 -1.03
C GLY A 81 -7.33 -6.13 0.47
N GLU A 82 -6.76 -5.18 1.21
CA GLU A 82 -6.89 -5.06 2.67
C GLU A 82 -8.35 -4.88 3.08
N ARG A 83 -9.09 -3.97 2.41
CA ARG A 83 -10.52 -3.77 2.68
C ARG A 83 -11.32 -5.07 2.54
N ARG A 84 -11.12 -5.81 1.45
CA ARG A 84 -11.80 -7.10 1.23
C ARG A 84 -11.40 -8.14 2.27
N ALA A 85 -10.13 -8.19 2.66
CA ALA A 85 -9.64 -9.11 3.68
C ALA A 85 -10.31 -8.84 5.03
N VAL A 86 -10.39 -7.57 5.44
CA VAL A 86 -11.08 -7.15 6.67
C VAL A 86 -12.57 -7.49 6.63
N GLU A 87 -13.26 -7.23 5.52
CA GLU A 87 -14.67 -7.58 5.35
C GLU A 87 -14.92 -9.09 5.47
N ASN A 88 -14.04 -9.92 4.88
CA ASN A 88 -14.14 -11.37 4.97
C ASN A 88 -13.84 -11.88 6.38
N LEU A 89 -12.85 -11.32 7.08
CA LEU A 89 -12.57 -11.66 8.47
C LEU A 89 -13.75 -11.34 9.37
N LYS A 90 -14.38 -10.17 9.22
CA LYS A 90 -15.59 -9.81 9.97
C LYS A 90 -16.74 -10.80 9.76
N LYS A 91 -16.92 -11.31 8.53
CA LYS A 91 -17.93 -12.34 8.23
C LYS A 91 -17.62 -13.65 8.95
N ILE A 92 -16.35 -14.06 8.98
CA ILE A 92 -15.90 -15.27 9.68
C ILE A 92 -16.06 -15.11 11.20
N GLU A 93 -15.65 -13.97 11.76
CA GLU A 93 -15.82 -13.65 13.18
C GLU A 93 -17.31 -13.69 13.58
N ALA A 94 -18.18 -13.11 12.76
CA ALA A 94 -19.63 -13.17 12.97
C ALA A 94 -20.19 -14.60 12.89
N ALA A 95 -19.75 -15.42 11.93
CA ALA A 95 -20.18 -16.80 11.79
C ALA A 95 -19.73 -17.67 12.97
N LEU A 96 -18.59 -17.35 13.58
CA LEU A 96 -18.06 -18.03 14.76
C LEU A 96 -18.57 -17.45 16.09
N GLN A 97 -19.44 -16.43 16.04
CA GLN A 97 -19.98 -15.74 17.22
C GLN A 97 -18.89 -15.20 18.16
N ILE A 98 -17.74 -14.80 17.61
CA ILE A 98 -16.65 -14.18 18.36
C ILE A 98 -16.71 -12.65 18.22
N PRO A 99 -16.21 -11.88 19.20
CA PRO A 99 -16.12 -10.43 19.08
C PRO A 99 -15.33 -10.03 17.83
N GLN A 100 -15.83 -9.05 17.10
CA GLN A 100 -15.11 -8.51 15.94
C GLN A 100 -13.88 -7.74 16.40
N THR A 101 -12.71 -8.19 15.98
CA THR A 101 -11.43 -7.58 16.37
C THR A 101 -10.76 -6.81 15.23
N VAL A 102 -11.24 -7.00 14.00
CA VAL A 102 -10.60 -6.46 12.80
C VAL A 102 -11.24 -5.14 12.37
N GLU A 103 -10.42 -4.11 12.19
CA GLU A 103 -10.86 -2.79 11.73
C GLU A 103 -10.00 -2.31 10.55
N TYR A 104 -10.65 -1.82 9.49
CA TYR A 104 -9.97 -1.19 8.37
C TYR A 104 -9.79 0.30 8.66
N LYS A 105 -8.54 0.75 8.75
CA LYS A 105 -8.18 2.15 9.09
C LYS A 105 -7.52 2.85 7.89
N PRO A 106 -8.31 3.39 6.94
CA PRO A 106 -7.76 4.00 5.72
C PRO A 106 -6.90 5.24 6.02
N THR A 107 -7.09 5.87 7.17
CA THR A 107 -6.42 7.11 7.57
C THR A 107 -4.90 6.98 7.61
N TYR A 108 -4.34 5.79 7.87
CA TYR A 108 -2.88 5.60 7.89
C TYR A 108 -2.24 5.62 6.51
N VAL A 109 -2.96 5.18 5.47
CA VAL A 109 -2.42 5.08 4.10
C VAL A 109 -2.65 6.37 3.32
N ARG A 110 -3.66 7.17 3.67
CA ARG A 110 -4.00 8.42 2.97
C ARG A 110 -2.83 9.42 2.84
N PRO A 111 -2.06 9.74 3.90
CA PRO A 111 -0.94 10.68 3.77
C PRO A 111 0.14 10.16 2.82
N LEU A 112 0.42 8.86 2.89
CA LEU A 112 1.41 8.18 2.05
C LEU A 112 0.98 8.18 0.58
N TYR A 113 -0.31 7.92 0.32
CA TYR A 113 -0.89 7.99 -1.01
C TYR A 113 -0.81 9.42 -1.57
N LEU A 114 -1.17 10.43 -0.76
CA LEU A 114 -1.10 11.83 -1.15
C LEU A 114 0.32 12.25 -1.51
N LEU A 115 1.32 11.77 -0.76
CA LEU A 115 2.73 12.04 -1.02
C LEU A 115 3.19 11.53 -2.40
N VAL A 116 2.85 10.28 -2.75
CA VAL A 116 3.14 9.71 -4.08
C VAL A 116 2.37 10.45 -5.15
N TRP A 117 1.10 10.78 -4.90
CA TRP A 117 0.26 11.49 -5.85
C TRP A 117 0.83 12.87 -6.19
N LEU A 118 1.20 13.66 -5.17
CA LEU A 118 1.84 14.96 -5.35
C LEU A 118 3.16 14.84 -6.12
N SER A 119 4.01 13.88 -5.74
CA SER A 119 5.29 13.63 -6.42
C SER A 119 5.10 13.24 -7.88
N THR A 120 4.05 12.46 -8.17
CA THR A 120 3.69 12.04 -9.53
C THR A 120 3.22 13.23 -10.37
N VAL A 121 2.26 13.99 -9.86
CA VAL A 121 1.67 15.15 -10.56
C VAL A 121 2.74 16.22 -10.82
N THR A 122 3.54 16.54 -9.82
CA THR A 122 4.64 17.50 -9.97
C THR A 122 5.66 17.04 -11.01
N SER A 123 6.05 15.77 -11.01
CA SER A 123 6.97 15.24 -12.03
C SER A 123 6.40 15.32 -13.44
N ILE A 124 5.11 15.00 -13.65
CA ILE A 124 4.46 15.12 -14.95
C ILE A 124 4.41 16.59 -15.40
N ILE A 125 3.99 17.50 -14.52
CA ILE A 125 3.88 18.93 -14.84
C ILE A 125 5.25 19.51 -15.15
N THR A 126 6.26 19.24 -14.32
CA THR A 126 7.63 19.72 -14.53
C THR A 126 8.20 19.18 -15.84
N GLY A 127 8.07 17.87 -16.08
CA GLY A 127 8.56 17.24 -17.31
C GLY A 127 7.89 17.84 -18.56
N ALA A 128 6.56 17.97 -18.55
CA ALA A 128 5.84 18.59 -19.66
C ALA A 128 6.24 20.06 -19.85
N TYR A 129 6.30 20.85 -18.78
CA TYR A 129 6.69 22.26 -18.82
C TYR A 129 8.09 22.45 -19.41
N SER A 130 9.06 21.64 -18.98
CA SER A 130 10.45 21.70 -19.46
C SER A 130 10.67 21.24 -20.90
N ILE A 131 9.66 20.67 -21.57
CA ILE A 131 9.73 20.39 -23.01
C ILE A 131 9.34 21.64 -23.82
N TYR A 132 8.45 22.47 -23.27
CA TYR A 132 7.93 23.64 -23.96
C TYR A 132 8.73 24.93 -23.72
N TYR A 133 9.51 24.99 -22.63
CA TYR A 133 10.31 26.15 -22.20
C TYR A 133 11.72 25.72 -21.87
#